data_AF-A0A3Q0FLK2-F1
#
_entry.id   AF-A0A3Q0FLK2-F1
#
_cell.length_a   1.000
_cell.length_b   1.000
_cell.length_c   1.000
_cell.angle_alpha   90.00
_cell.angle_beta   90.00
_cell.angle_gamma   90.00
#
_symmetry.space_group_name_H-M   'P 1'
#
loop_
_entity.id
_entity.type
_entity.pdbx_description
1 polymer ?
#
loop_
_entity_poly.entity_id
_entity_poly.type
_entity_poly.pdbx_seq_one_letter_code
_entity_poly.pdbx_strand_id
1 'polypeptide(L)'
;MRIRNQAGQIPTDLLDPVLQEEHPMEQEEEDNADSWHQKLLGECEAEAWEAGGYEEDFNREQSDYETYDAWAERIVREYTRRRGQGAGLNHGKPEDSSQGAGPSRGKAEPEPLRRPMEVEADLYRAREAAKARELQEARRRRCEEAFTPGATSLLTYHDIPWPCPGASPEAMAAAAMMGADPGDRASFRRQLRRQQALWHPDKFTQRCGERLAQPDRRRVLDAVMALSQALNRLAESVK
;
A
#
# COMPACT_ATOMS: atom_id res chain seq x y z
N MET A 1 -5.96 -19.78 45.76
CA MET A 1 -4.82 -20.71 45.49
C MET A 1 -3.64 -19.87 45.04
N ARG A 2 -2.51 -19.89 45.77
CA ARG A 2 -1.29 -19.18 45.36
C ARG A 2 -0.38 -20.18 44.65
N ILE A 3 -0.19 -20.00 43.34
CA ILE A 3 0.66 -20.87 42.53
C ILE A 3 2.12 -20.45 42.77
N ARG A 4 2.98 -21.41 43.13
CA ARG A 4 4.40 -21.22 43.42
C ARG A 4 5.26 -21.86 42.35
N ASN A 5 6.41 -21.27 42.05
CA ASN A 5 7.43 -21.90 41.19
C ASN A 5 8.20 -23.01 41.96
N GLN A 6 9.10 -23.72 41.27
CA GLN A 6 9.91 -24.80 41.88
C GLN A 6 10.86 -24.30 42.99
N ALA A 7 11.14 -23.00 43.03
CA ALA A 7 11.90 -22.34 44.10
C ALA A 7 11.00 -21.80 45.24
N GLY A 8 9.70 -22.07 45.20
CA GLY A 8 8.75 -21.70 46.26
C GLY A 8 8.28 -20.24 46.23
N GLN A 9 8.67 -19.45 45.23
CA GLN A 9 8.31 -18.03 45.11
C GLN A 9 6.93 -17.86 44.48
N ILE A 10 6.19 -16.85 44.92
CA ILE A 10 4.92 -16.42 44.30
C ILE A 10 5.16 -15.25 43.34
N PRO A 11 4.32 -15.06 42.30
CA PRO A 11 4.54 -14.04 41.28
C PRO A 11 4.72 -12.61 41.81
N THR A 12 4.08 -12.24 42.93
CA THR A 12 4.27 -10.94 43.59
C THR A 12 5.68 -10.76 44.16
N ASP A 13 6.30 -11.81 44.69
CA ASP A 13 7.64 -11.74 45.28
C ASP A 13 8.74 -11.56 44.21
N LEU A 14 8.42 -11.87 42.94
CA LEU A 14 9.29 -11.64 41.79
C LEU A 14 9.19 -10.20 41.25
N LEU A 15 8.12 -9.47 41.62
CA LEU A 15 7.85 -8.11 41.14
C LEU A 15 8.35 -7.04 42.11
N ASP A 16 8.51 -7.35 43.40
CA ASP A 16 9.03 -6.40 44.40
C ASP A 16 10.48 -5.91 44.15
N PRO A 17 11.46 -6.73 43.72
CA PRO A 17 12.80 -6.21 43.46
C PRO A 17 12.90 -5.29 42.22
N VAL A 18 11.91 -5.33 41.32
CA VAL A 18 11.87 -4.45 40.13
C VAL A 18 11.36 -3.04 40.47
N LEU A 19 10.70 -2.87 41.62
CA LEU A 19 10.15 -1.58 42.05
C LEU A 19 11.11 -0.78 42.97
N GLN A 20 12.28 -1.33 43.29
CA GLN A 20 13.26 -0.75 44.22
C GLN A 20 14.63 -0.45 43.60
N GLU A 21 14.75 -0.49 42.27
CA GLU A 21 15.88 0.19 41.62
C GLU A 21 15.56 1.68 41.54
N GLU A 22 16.08 2.43 42.51
CA GLU A 22 16.12 3.88 42.46
C GLU A 22 17.03 4.29 41.29
N HIS A 23 16.40 4.54 40.14
CA HIS A 23 17.03 5.22 39.02
C HIS A 23 17.53 6.60 39.52
N PRO A 24 18.82 6.92 39.37
CA PRO A 24 19.29 8.28 39.64
C PRO A 24 18.53 9.23 38.71
N MET A 25 17.92 10.28 39.27
CA MET A 25 17.21 11.37 38.57
C MET A 25 17.70 11.54 37.12
N GLU A 26 16.98 10.91 36.19
CA GLU A 26 17.05 11.29 34.79
C GLU A 26 16.35 12.64 34.72
N GLN A 27 17.15 13.63 34.37
CA GLN A 27 16.72 15.00 34.12
C GLN A 27 15.45 14.95 33.27
N GLU A 28 14.42 15.70 33.68
CA GLU A 28 13.23 15.93 32.88
C GLU A 28 13.67 16.41 31.50
N GLU A 29 13.79 15.49 30.53
CA GLU A 29 13.93 15.85 29.14
C GLU A 29 12.61 16.52 28.78
N GLU A 30 12.63 17.86 28.69
CA GLU A 30 11.54 18.63 28.11
C GLU A 30 11.06 17.91 26.85
N ASP A 31 9.77 17.57 26.85
CA ASP A 31 9.04 16.97 25.73
C ASP A 31 8.91 18.00 24.60
N ASN A 32 10.07 18.42 24.08
CA ASN A 32 10.22 19.35 22.99
C ASN A 32 10.19 18.52 21.70
N ALA A 33 9.34 18.91 20.75
CA ALA A 33 9.24 18.24 19.46
C ALA A 33 10.61 18.10 18.76
N ASP A 34 11.56 18.99 19.07
CA ASP A 34 12.94 18.93 18.58
C ASP A 34 13.71 17.71 19.08
N SER A 35 13.47 17.25 20.32
CA SER A 35 14.12 16.05 20.87
C SER A 35 13.62 14.77 20.18
N TRP A 36 12.34 14.73 19.82
CA TRP A 36 11.76 13.66 19.01
C TRP A 36 12.27 13.65 17.58
N HIS A 37 12.40 14.81 16.94
CA HIS A 37 13.02 14.89 15.61
C HIS A 37 14.47 14.41 15.64
N GLN A 38 15.21 14.72 16.70
CA GLN A 38 16.59 14.29 16.86
C GLN A 38 16.71 12.79 17.17
N LYS A 39 15.82 12.22 17.99
CA LYS A 39 15.71 10.77 18.21
C LYS A 39 15.37 10.04 16.90
N LEU A 40 14.40 10.54 16.14
CA LEU A 40 14.03 9.97 14.83
C LEU A 40 15.16 10.05 13.79
N LEU A 41 15.90 11.16 13.76
CA LEU A 41 17.09 11.28 12.90
C LEU A 41 18.18 10.29 13.29
N GLY A 42 18.41 10.08 14.59
CA GLY A 42 19.39 9.11 15.08
C GLY A 42 19.07 7.67 14.67
N GLU A 43 17.80 7.26 14.75
CA GLU A 43 17.36 5.94 14.28
C GLU A 43 17.50 5.79 12.74
N CYS A 44 17.13 6.83 11.98
CA CYS A 44 17.30 6.86 10.52
C CYS A 44 18.79 6.73 10.10
N GLU A 45 19.70 7.39 10.81
CA GLU A 45 21.14 7.31 10.53
C GLU A 45 21.72 5.95 10.92
N ALA A 46 21.25 5.35 12.03
CA ALA A 46 21.64 4.01 12.43
C ALA A 46 21.19 2.95 11.41
N GLU A 47 19.94 3.00 10.95
CA GLU A 47 19.44 2.13 9.87
C GLU A 47 20.18 2.37 8.56
N ALA A 48 20.54 3.62 8.22
CA ALA A 48 21.30 3.91 7.01
C ALA A 48 22.74 3.37 7.06
N TRP A 49 23.37 3.36 8.24
CA TRP A 49 24.70 2.77 8.42
C TRP A 49 24.68 1.24 8.42
N GLU A 50 23.61 0.65 8.95
CA GLU A 50 23.38 -0.80 8.91
C GLU A 50 22.96 -1.27 7.49
N ALA A 51 22.26 -0.40 6.73
CA ALA A 51 21.90 -0.63 5.34
C ALA A 51 23.04 -0.33 4.33
N GLY A 52 24.05 0.44 4.73
CA GLY A 52 25.22 0.72 3.90
C GLY A 52 26.07 -0.51 3.57
N GLY A 53 25.91 -1.61 4.33
CA GLY A 53 26.56 -2.90 4.05
C GLY A 53 26.01 -3.65 2.83
N TYR A 54 24.83 -3.26 2.31
CA TYR A 54 24.22 -3.95 1.18
C TYR A 54 24.83 -3.56 -0.18
N GLU A 55 25.47 -2.39 -0.33
CA GLU A 55 26.00 -1.97 -1.64
C GLU A 55 27.29 -2.70 -2.04
N GLU A 56 28.10 -3.13 -1.07
CA GLU A 56 29.40 -3.78 -1.33
C GLU A 56 29.25 -5.24 -1.82
N ASP A 57 28.16 -5.92 -1.46
CA ASP A 57 27.87 -7.30 -1.86
C ASP A 57 27.36 -7.42 -3.30
N PHE A 58 26.77 -6.38 -3.89
CA PHE A 58 26.27 -6.41 -5.28
C PHE A 58 27.36 -6.22 -6.34
N ASN A 59 28.55 -5.75 -5.95
CA ASN A 59 29.65 -5.40 -6.85
C ASN A 59 30.74 -6.48 -6.97
N ARG A 60 30.54 -7.65 -6.36
CA ARG A 60 31.39 -8.82 -6.60
C ARG A 60 31.01 -9.42 -7.95
N GLU A 61 31.96 -9.47 -8.90
CA GLU A 61 31.82 -10.04 -10.25
C GLU A 61 30.77 -11.17 -10.33
N GLN A 62 29.58 -10.82 -10.81
CA GLN A 62 28.42 -11.72 -10.90
C GLN A 62 28.59 -12.67 -12.09
N SER A 63 29.50 -13.65 -12.01
CA SER A 63 29.61 -14.70 -13.04
C SER A 63 29.05 -16.05 -12.61
N ASP A 64 28.69 -16.23 -11.32
CA ASP A 64 28.34 -17.54 -10.77
C ASP A 64 26.90 -17.63 -10.23
N TYR A 65 26.03 -16.68 -10.58
CA TYR A 65 24.62 -16.78 -10.19
C TYR A 65 23.93 -17.84 -11.02
N GLU A 66 23.51 -18.91 -10.35
CA GLU A 66 22.60 -19.89 -10.88
C GLU A 66 21.33 -19.17 -11.38
N THR A 67 20.99 -19.32 -12.66
CA THR A 67 19.73 -18.79 -13.20
C THR A 67 18.56 -19.29 -12.36
N TYR A 68 17.51 -18.48 -12.20
CA TYR A 68 16.30 -18.86 -11.46
C TYR A 68 15.82 -20.27 -11.81
N ASP A 69 15.79 -20.63 -13.09
CA ASP A 69 15.38 -21.95 -13.56
C ASP A 69 16.33 -23.07 -13.09
N ALA A 70 17.64 -22.85 -13.15
CA ALA A 70 18.63 -23.82 -12.67
C ALA A 70 18.51 -24.05 -11.17
N TRP A 71 18.29 -22.98 -10.40
CA TRP A 71 18.03 -23.04 -8.96
C TRP A 71 16.75 -23.81 -8.66
N ALA A 72 15.65 -23.48 -9.35
CA ALA A 72 14.37 -24.16 -9.17
C ALA A 72 14.48 -25.66 -9.50
N GLU A 73 15.19 -26.01 -10.58
CA GLU A 73 15.45 -27.38 -10.97
C GLU A 73 16.30 -28.14 -9.93
N ARG A 74 17.35 -27.51 -9.39
CA ARG A 74 18.20 -28.09 -8.34
C ARG A 74 17.40 -28.37 -7.07
N ILE A 75 16.57 -27.42 -6.62
CA ILE A 75 15.73 -27.59 -5.45
C ILE A 75 14.72 -28.73 -5.65
N VAL A 76 14.09 -28.83 -6.83
CA VAL A 76 13.18 -29.95 -7.15
C VAL A 76 13.93 -31.28 -7.17
N ARG A 77 15.15 -31.32 -7.71
CA ARG A 77 16.00 -32.51 -7.77
C ARG A 77 16.43 -32.97 -6.38
N GLU A 78 16.82 -32.05 -5.51
CA GLU A 78 17.17 -32.36 -4.12
C GLU A 78 15.98 -32.85 -3.31
N TYR A 79 14.83 -32.19 -3.45
CA TYR A 79 13.60 -32.58 -2.76
C TYR A 79 13.16 -33.99 -3.17
N THR A 80 13.17 -34.30 -4.46
CA THR A 80 12.83 -35.65 -4.96
C THR A 80 13.84 -36.71 -4.54
N ARG A 81 15.14 -36.37 -4.52
CA ARG A 81 16.20 -37.25 -4.02
C ARG A 81 16.04 -37.59 -2.53
N ARG A 82 15.77 -36.60 -1.68
CA ARG A 82 15.52 -36.81 -0.24
C ARG A 82 14.27 -37.67 0.01
N ARG A 83 13.20 -37.47 -0.78
CA ARG A 83 11.99 -38.31 -0.70
C ARG A 83 12.22 -39.75 -1.16
N GLY A 84 13.06 -39.97 -2.16
CA GLY A 84 13.42 -41.29 -2.65
C GLY A 84 14.31 -42.08 -1.68
N GLN A 85 15.21 -41.40 -0.96
CA GLN A 85 16.12 -42.02 0.01
C GLN A 85 15.43 -42.37 1.34
N GLY A 86 14.42 -41.60 1.77
CA GLY A 86 13.64 -41.90 2.98
C GLY A 86 12.67 -43.09 2.84
N ALA A 87 12.43 -43.58 1.62
CA ALA A 87 11.52 -44.71 1.36
C ALA A 87 12.23 -46.09 1.38
N GLY A 88 13.56 -46.13 1.56
CA GLY A 88 14.38 -47.33 1.39
C GLY A 88 14.71 -48.14 2.65
N LEU A 89 14.26 -47.74 3.85
CA LEU A 89 14.59 -48.48 5.10
C LEU A 89 13.51 -49.43 5.60
N ASN A 90 12.44 -49.68 4.84
CA ASN A 90 11.46 -50.71 5.16
C ASN A 90 11.19 -51.60 3.93
N HIS A 91 12.14 -52.49 3.64
CA HIS A 91 11.93 -53.63 2.75
C HIS A 91 11.34 -54.80 3.53
N GLY A 92 10.01 -54.83 3.60
CA GLY A 92 9.23 -56.06 3.74
C GLY A 92 8.27 -56.13 2.55
N LYS A 93 8.63 -56.88 1.52
CA LYS A 93 7.77 -57.17 0.34
C LYS A 93 7.12 -58.55 0.55
N PRO A 94 5.88 -58.75 0.08
CA PRO A 94 5.67 -59.42 -1.21
C PRO A 94 4.67 -58.63 -2.08
N GLU A 95 4.95 -58.28 -3.33
CA GLU A 95 4.77 -59.09 -4.55
C GLU A 95 3.31 -59.58 -4.67
N ASP A 96 2.44 -58.70 -5.18
CA ASP A 96 1.45 -59.13 -6.16
C ASP A 96 1.21 -58.03 -7.21
N SER A 97 1.14 -58.49 -8.44
CA SER A 97 1.08 -57.75 -9.68
C SER A 97 -0.37 -57.54 -10.10
N SER A 98 -0.84 -56.30 -10.16
CA SER A 98 -1.91 -55.95 -11.09
C SER A 98 -1.87 -54.46 -11.47
N GLN A 99 -2.13 -54.27 -12.75
CA GLN A 99 -2.08 -53.04 -13.52
C GLN A 99 -3.00 -51.96 -12.95
N GLY A 100 -2.52 -50.71 -12.89
CA GLY A 100 -3.35 -49.57 -12.51
C GLY A 100 -2.68 -48.24 -12.85
N ALA A 101 -3.28 -47.55 -13.82
CA ALA A 101 -3.04 -46.19 -14.30
C ALA A 101 -2.24 -45.25 -13.37
N GLY A 102 -1.17 -44.67 -13.92
CA GLY A 102 -0.39 -43.64 -13.25
C GLY A 102 -1.24 -42.38 -12.95
N PRO A 103 -1.21 -41.84 -11.74
CA PRO A 103 -1.84 -40.56 -11.45
C PRO A 103 -0.97 -39.44 -12.02
N SER A 104 -1.59 -38.61 -12.86
CA SER A 104 -1.07 -37.33 -13.33
C SER A 104 -0.56 -36.52 -12.15
N ARG A 105 0.74 -36.22 -12.17
CA ARG A 105 1.49 -35.50 -11.14
C ARG A 105 1.17 -34.01 -11.25
N GLY A 106 -0.08 -33.63 -10.99
CA GLY A 106 -0.47 -32.25 -10.74
C GLY A 106 0.27 -31.77 -9.50
N LYS A 107 1.18 -30.80 -9.65
CA LYS A 107 1.80 -30.11 -8.53
C LYS A 107 0.76 -29.21 -7.85
N ALA A 108 -0.17 -29.82 -7.13
CA ALA A 108 -0.87 -29.12 -6.06
C ALA A 108 0.16 -28.94 -4.94
N GLU A 109 0.53 -27.70 -4.64
CA GLU A 109 1.26 -27.42 -3.41
C GLU A 109 0.44 -27.95 -2.22
N PRO A 110 1.09 -28.36 -1.12
CA PRO A 110 0.39 -28.82 0.05
C PRO A 110 -0.57 -27.72 0.55
N GLU A 111 -1.87 -28.02 0.51
CA GLU A 111 -2.96 -27.17 1.04
C GLU A 111 -2.67 -26.44 2.37
N PRO A 112 -1.98 -27.03 3.38
CA PRO A 112 -1.74 -26.32 4.63
C PRO A 112 -0.87 -25.06 4.51
N LEU A 113 -0.11 -24.88 3.42
CA LEU A 113 0.70 -23.68 3.18
C LEU A 113 -0.02 -22.62 2.34
N ARG A 114 -1.01 -23.01 1.53
CA ARG A 114 -1.82 -22.08 0.71
C ARG A 114 -2.79 -21.26 1.55
N ARG A 115 -3.41 -21.89 2.55
CA ARG A 115 -4.44 -21.25 3.37
C ARG A 115 -3.92 -20.01 4.14
N PRO A 116 -2.73 -20.02 4.78
CA PRO A 116 -2.19 -18.82 5.42
C PRO A 116 -1.89 -17.68 4.43
N MET A 117 -1.34 -18.00 3.25
CA MET A 117 -0.97 -17.01 2.24
C MET A 117 -2.19 -16.37 1.57
N GLU A 118 -3.24 -17.15 1.30
CA GLU A 118 -4.51 -16.64 0.76
C GLU A 118 -5.19 -15.70 1.77
N VAL A 119 -5.21 -16.07 3.04
CA VAL A 119 -5.75 -15.23 4.13
C VAL A 119 -4.97 -13.92 4.24
N GLU A 120 -3.64 -13.97 4.16
CA GLU A 120 -2.81 -12.77 4.22
C GLU A 120 -3.00 -11.86 2.99
N ALA A 121 -3.12 -12.45 1.79
CA ALA A 121 -3.45 -11.71 0.58
C ALA A 121 -4.84 -11.06 0.65
N ASP A 122 -5.82 -11.73 1.23
CA ASP A 122 -7.16 -11.16 1.48
C ASP A 122 -7.12 -10.02 2.48
N LEU A 123 -6.37 -10.17 3.57
CA LEU A 123 -6.17 -9.10 4.55
C LEU A 123 -5.47 -7.89 3.92
N TYR A 124 -4.46 -8.11 3.09
CA TYR A 124 -3.77 -7.04 2.35
C TYR A 124 -4.73 -6.33 1.39
N ARG A 125 -5.47 -7.08 0.58
CA ARG A 125 -6.51 -6.52 -0.32
C ARG A 125 -7.57 -5.74 0.45
N ALA A 126 -7.99 -6.23 1.61
CA ALA A 126 -8.96 -5.55 2.45
C ALA A 126 -8.42 -4.23 3.01
N ARG A 127 -7.15 -4.19 3.45
CA ARG A 127 -6.48 -2.96 3.91
C ARG A 127 -6.35 -1.94 2.80
N GLU A 128 -5.90 -2.36 1.62
CA GLU A 128 -5.80 -1.48 0.44
C GLU A 128 -7.17 -0.93 0.04
N ALA A 129 -8.20 -1.77 0.02
CA ALA A 129 -9.57 -1.34 -0.28
C ALA A 129 -10.12 -0.36 0.77
N ALA A 130 -9.84 -0.59 2.06
CA ALA A 130 -10.24 0.32 3.13
C ALA A 130 -9.56 1.70 2.98
N LYS A 131 -8.25 1.70 2.76
CA LYS A 131 -7.46 2.93 2.53
C LYS A 131 -7.94 3.68 1.28
N ALA A 132 -8.22 2.96 0.19
CA ALA A 132 -8.77 3.55 -1.03
C ALA A 132 -10.15 4.19 -0.80
N ARG A 133 -11.02 3.55 -0.02
CA ARG A 133 -12.33 4.12 0.36
C ARG A 133 -12.15 5.37 1.19
N GLU A 134 -11.31 5.35 2.22
CA GLU A 134 -11.05 6.52 3.06
C GLU A 134 -10.57 7.72 2.24
N LEU A 135 -9.60 7.51 1.34
CA LEU A 135 -9.10 8.55 0.45
C LEU A 135 -10.20 9.09 -0.48
N GLN A 136 -11.06 8.21 -0.99
CA GLN A 136 -12.19 8.60 -1.83
C GLN A 136 -13.22 9.43 -1.04
N GLU A 137 -13.48 9.09 0.22
CA GLU A 137 -14.37 9.85 1.10
C GLU A 137 -13.79 11.22 1.46
N ALA A 138 -12.51 11.29 1.80
CA ALA A 138 -11.81 12.55 2.06
C ALA A 138 -11.86 13.47 0.83
N ARG A 139 -11.61 12.92 -0.36
CA ARG A 139 -11.75 13.66 -1.62
C ARG A 139 -13.18 14.13 -1.84
N ARG A 140 -14.19 13.29 -1.56
CA ARG A 140 -15.61 13.67 -1.67
C ARG A 140 -15.94 14.83 -0.75
N ARG A 141 -15.54 14.77 0.53
CA ARG A 141 -15.76 15.86 1.50
C ARG A 141 -15.12 17.16 1.05
N ARG A 142 -13.87 17.13 0.60
CA ARG A 142 -13.19 18.31 0.04
C ARG A 142 -13.92 18.89 -1.16
N CYS A 143 -14.44 18.04 -2.05
CA CYS A 143 -15.28 18.50 -3.17
C CYS A 143 -16.56 19.16 -2.68
N GLU A 144 -17.24 18.56 -1.71
CA GLU A 144 -18.45 19.13 -1.13
C GLU A 144 -18.13 20.50 -0.52
N GLU A 145 -17.13 20.63 0.34
CA GLU A 145 -16.72 21.90 0.98
C GLU A 145 -16.33 22.98 -0.04
N ALA A 146 -15.55 22.63 -1.07
CA ALA A 146 -15.12 23.59 -2.09
C ALA A 146 -16.28 24.05 -2.99
N PHE A 147 -17.17 23.14 -3.39
CA PHE A 147 -18.25 23.41 -4.34
C PHE A 147 -19.62 23.70 -3.69
N THR A 148 -19.70 23.75 -2.34
CA THR A 148 -20.93 24.09 -1.63
C THR A 148 -21.36 25.52 -1.98
N PRO A 149 -22.56 25.72 -2.53
CA PRO A 149 -23.09 27.06 -2.79
C PRO A 149 -23.38 27.78 -1.46
N GLY A 150 -22.97 29.04 -1.35
CA GLY A 150 -23.24 29.88 -0.17
C GLY A 150 -22.23 29.74 0.98
N ALA A 151 -21.16 28.97 0.81
CA ALA A 151 -20.05 28.97 1.76
C ALA A 151 -19.30 30.32 1.73
N THR A 152 -18.91 30.81 2.90
CA THR A 152 -18.28 32.14 3.07
C THR A 152 -16.76 32.11 3.08
N SER A 153 -16.14 30.93 3.09
CA SER A 153 -14.70 30.78 3.07
C SER A 153 -14.11 31.19 1.72
N LEU A 154 -13.04 31.98 1.78
CA LEU A 154 -12.18 32.26 0.63
C LEU A 154 -11.47 30.97 0.20
N LEU A 155 -11.43 30.74 -1.11
CA LEU A 155 -10.79 29.58 -1.73
C LEU A 155 -9.47 30.02 -2.37
N THR A 156 -8.39 29.38 -1.93
CA THR A 156 -7.08 29.44 -2.57
C THR A 156 -6.94 28.34 -3.63
N TYR A 157 -5.83 28.37 -4.37
CA TYR A 157 -5.54 27.30 -5.33
C TYR A 157 -5.48 25.91 -4.67
N HIS A 158 -5.04 25.79 -3.42
CA HIS A 158 -4.87 24.50 -2.74
C HIS A 158 -6.18 23.91 -2.21
N ASP A 159 -7.17 24.78 -1.93
CA ASP A 159 -8.48 24.37 -1.43
C ASP A 159 -9.32 23.68 -2.50
N ILE A 160 -9.02 23.96 -3.77
CA ILE A 160 -9.73 23.34 -4.90
C ILE A 160 -9.29 21.87 -5.01
N PRO A 161 -10.24 20.93 -5.09
CA PRO A 161 -9.99 19.49 -5.14
C PRO A 161 -9.53 19.05 -6.53
N TRP A 162 -8.35 19.50 -6.95
CA TRP A 162 -7.75 19.12 -8.22
C TRP A 162 -7.55 17.60 -8.32
N PRO A 163 -7.87 16.96 -9.46
CA PRO A 163 -7.64 15.52 -9.65
C PRO A 163 -6.19 15.10 -9.47
N CYS A 164 -5.25 15.94 -9.90
CA CYS A 164 -3.81 15.76 -9.72
C CYS A 164 -3.15 17.16 -9.65
N PRO A 165 -2.87 17.69 -8.44
CA PRO A 165 -2.30 19.03 -8.29
C PRO A 165 -0.92 19.14 -8.97
N GLY A 166 -0.71 20.20 -9.76
CA GLY A 166 0.58 20.47 -10.41
C GLY A 166 0.91 19.62 -11.65
N ALA A 167 0.05 18.66 -12.02
CA ALA A 167 0.21 17.88 -13.24
C ALA A 167 -0.29 18.62 -14.50
N SER A 168 -0.02 18.06 -15.67
CA SER A 168 -0.56 18.60 -16.92
C SER A 168 -2.09 18.47 -16.98
N PRO A 169 -2.79 19.33 -17.73
CA PRO A 169 -4.24 19.25 -17.90
C PRO A 169 -4.71 17.86 -18.39
N GLU A 170 -3.93 17.21 -19.24
CA GLU A 170 -4.19 15.86 -19.76
C GLU A 170 -4.09 14.80 -18.64
N ALA A 171 -3.05 14.87 -17.81
CA ALA A 171 -2.89 13.98 -16.67
C ALA A 171 -4.00 14.19 -15.63
N MET A 172 -4.40 15.44 -15.39
CA MET A 172 -5.53 15.77 -14.52
C MET A 172 -6.86 15.21 -15.06
N ALA A 173 -7.08 15.30 -16.38
CA ALA A 173 -8.28 14.76 -17.01
C ALA A 173 -8.31 13.22 -16.95
N ALA A 174 -7.18 12.56 -17.16
CA ALA A 174 -7.04 11.11 -16.96
C ALA A 174 -7.31 10.72 -15.50
N ALA A 175 -6.73 11.44 -14.53
CA ALA A 175 -6.96 11.22 -13.10
C ALA A 175 -8.42 11.47 -12.68
N ALA A 176 -9.11 12.42 -13.32
CA ALA A 176 -10.54 12.66 -13.10
C ALA A 176 -11.43 11.50 -13.58
N MET A 177 -10.93 10.73 -14.55
CA MET A 177 -11.59 9.56 -15.14
C MET A 177 -11.10 8.23 -14.54
N MET A 178 -10.16 8.26 -13.59
CA MET A 178 -9.70 7.08 -12.88
C MET A 178 -10.88 6.37 -12.19
N GLY A 179 -11.02 5.07 -12.43
CA GLY A 179 -12.14 4.25 -11.94
C GLY A 179 -13.34 4.17 -12.88
N ALA A 180 -13.35 4.89 -14.01
CA ALA A 180 -14.25 4.60 -15.11
C ALA A 180 -13.67 3.45 -15.95
N ASP A 181 -14.45 2.39 -16.14
CA ASP A 181 -14.07 1.29 -17.02
C ASP A 181 -14.21 1.73 -18.50
N PRO A 182 -13.11 1.77 -19.29
CA PRO A 182 -13.20 2.07 -20.72
C PRO A 182 -14.02 1.02 -21.51
N GLY A 183 -14.13 -0.22 -20.98
CA GLY A 183 -14.94 -1.29 -21.56
C GLY A 183 -16.44 -1.00 -21.48
N ASP A 184 -16.90 -0.36 -20.40
CA ASP A 184 -18.27 0.12 -20.26
C ASP A 184 -18.41 1.57 -20.78
N ARG A 185 -18.62 1.68 -22.09
CA ARG A 185 -18.87 2.95 -22.78
C ARG A 185 -20.03 3.77 -22.21
N ALA A 186 -21.01 3.16 -21.54
CA ALA A 186 -22.14 3.89 -20.97
C ALA A 186 -21.74 4.57 -19.66
N SER A 187 -21.07 3.85 -18.73
CA SER A 187 -20.57 4.45 -17.50
C SER A 187 -19.46 5.44 -17.75
N PHE A 188 -18.54 5.15 -18.68
CA PHE A 188 -17.47 6.08 -19.06
C PHE A 188 -18.03 7.42 -19.55
N ARG A 189 -18.98 7.40 -20.51
CA ARG A 189 -19.62 8.63 -21.01
C ARG A 189 -20.40 9.37 -19.92
N ARG A 190 -21.03 8.64 -18.99
CA ARG A 190 -21.74 9.26 -17.86
C ARG A 190 -20.77 9.95 -16.90
N GLN A 191 -19.65 9.32 -16.58
CA GLN A 191 -18.58 9.89 -15.76
C GLN A 191 -18.02 11.15 -16.43
N LEU A 192 -17.73 11.07 -17.74
CA LEU A 192 -17.16 12.18 -18.50
C LEU A 192 -18.08 13.40 -18.51
N ARG A 193 -19.39 13.21 -18.76
CA ARG A 193 -20.37 14.31 -18.68
C ARG A 193 -20.42 14.96 -17.30
N ARG A 194 -20.29 14.17 -16.22
CA ARG A 194 -20.22 14.70 -14.85
C ARG A 194 -18.97 15.55 -14.64
N GLN A 195 -17.81 15.09 -15.11
CA GLN A 195 -16.57 15.85 -15.01
C GLN A 195 -16.62 17.14 -15.85
N GLN A 196 -17.13 17.07 -17.08
CA GLN A 196 -17.33 18.25 -17.94
C GLN A 196 -18.23 19.29 -17.29
N ALA A 197 -19.36 18.87 -16.69
CA ALA A 197 -20.26 19.78 -16.00
C ALA A 197 -19.64 20.39 -14.73
N LEU A 198 -18.83 19.62 -14.01
CA LEU A 198 -18.16 20.07 -12.78
C LEU A 198 -17.06 21.11 -13.08
N TRP A 199 -16.24 20.84 -14.10
CA TRP A 199 -15.08 21.65 -14.47
C TRP A 199 -15.37 22.64 -15.61
N HIS A 200 -16.64 22.87 -15.94
CA HIS A 200 -16.99 23.87 -16.96
C HIS A 200 -16.67 25.29 -16.43
N PRO A 201 -15.90 26.13 -17.15
CA PRO A 201 -15.43 27.43 -16.66
C PRO A 201 -16.55 28.35 -16.14
N ASP A 202 -17.67 28.41 -16.87
CA ASP A 202 -18.84 29.21 -16.47
C ASP A 202 -19.51 28.66 -15.20
N LYS A 203 -19.73 27.34 -15.10
CA LYS A 203 -20.36 26.73 -13.92
C LYS A 203 -19.45 26.79 -12.69
N PHE A 204 -18.15 26.66 -12.90
CA PHE A 204 -17.16 26.85 -11.84
C PHE A 204 -17.16 28.30 -11.33
N THR A 205 -17.16 29.27 -12.25
CA THR A 205 -17.19 30.70 -11.90
C THR A 205 -18.49 31.07 -11.16
N GLN A 206 -19.63 30.53 -11.58
CA GLN A 206 -20.91 30.73 -10.89
C GLN A 206 -20.90 30.20 -9.44
N ARG A 207 -20.16 29.13 -9.15
CA ARG A 207 -20.13 28.49 -7.82
C ARG A 207 -19.05 29.03 -6.90
N CYS A 208 -17.85 29.25 -7.45
CA CYS A 208 -16.66 29.55 -6.68
C CYS A 208 -16.13 30.97 -6.95
N GLY A 209 -16.56 31.64 -8.02
CA GLY A 209 -15.94 32.87 -8.52
C GLY A 209 -15.91 34.04 -7.55
N GLU A 210 -16.92 34.19 -6.68
CA GLU A 210 -16.94 35.21 -5.62
C GLU A 210 -16.05 34.85 -4.44
N ARG A 211 -15.78 33.56 -4.24
CA ARG A 211 -14.97 33.02 -3.13
C ARG A 211 -13.49 32.90 -3.48
N LEU A 212 -13.11 33.02 -4.76
CA LEU A 212 -11.70 32.88 -5.15
C LEU A 212 -10.87 34.05 -4.59
N ALA A 213 -9.82 33.70 -3.85
CA ALA A 213 -8.83 34.66 -3.41
C ALA A 213 -8.25 35.40 -4.63
N GLN A 214 -8.18 36.73 -4.55
CA GLN A 214 -7.72 37.58 -5.66
C GLN A 214 -6.36 37.16 -6.27
N PRO A 215 -5.32 36.78 -5.50
CA PRO A 215 -4.04 36.35 -6.07
C PRO A 215 -4.14 35.06 -6.89
N ASP A 216 -5.01 34.13 -6.48
CA ASP A 216 -5.15 32.82 -7.12
C ASP A 216 -6.22 32.80 -8.22
N ARG A 217 -7.12 33.79 -8.26
CA ARG A 217 -8.28 33.82 -9.16
C ARG A 217 -7.91 33.53 -10.61
N ARG A 218 -6.89 34.20 -11.14
CA ARG A 218 -6.46 34.01 -12.54
C ARG A 218 -5.88 32.60 -12.76
N ARG A 219 -4.96 32.18 -11.88
CA ARG A 219 -4.33 30.84 -11.93
C ARG A 219 -5.38 29.73 -11.90
N VAL A 220 -6.39 29.86 -11.04
CA VAL A 220 -7.48 28.90 -10.93
C VAL A 220 -8.29 28.85 -12.21
N LEU A 221 -8.73 30.00 -12.73
CA LEU A 221 -9.55 30.04 -13.94
C LEU A 221 -8.81 29.50 -15.17
N ASP A 222 -7.52 29.81 -15.31
CA ASP A 222 -6.66 29.29 -16.37
C ASP A 222 -6.53 27.76 -16.25
N ALA A 223 -6.35 27.22 -15.03
CA ALA A 223 -6.30 25.78 -14.80
C ALA A 223 -7.64 25.07 -15.08
N VAL A 224 -8.76 25.64 -14.65
CA VAL A 224 -10.10 25.11 -14.95
C VAL A 224 -10.36 25.11 -16.46
N MET A 225 -9.97 26.18 -17.15
CA MET A 225 -10.10 26.27 -18.60
C MET A 225 -9.28 25.19 -19.30
N ALA A 226 -8.00 25.05 -18.95
CA ALA A 226 -7.13 24.03 -19.52
C ALA A 226 -7.67 22.61 -19.26
N LEU A 227 -8.15 22.32 -18.05
CA LEU A 227 -8.76 21.05 -17.70
C LEU A 227 -10.04 20.77 -18.49
N SER A 228 -10.91 21.78 -18.66
CA SER A 228 -12.14 21.64 -19.46
C SER A 228 -11.84 21.30 -20.93
N GLN A 229 -10.78 21.88 -21.50
CA GLN A 229 -10.34 21.58 -22.85
C GLN A 229 -9.78 20.16 -22.96
N ALA A 230 -8.98 19.71 -21.99
CA ALA A 230 -8.49 18.35 -21.93
C ALA A 230 -9.64 17.32 -21.84
N LEU A 231 -10.67 17.60 -21.04
CA LEU A 231 -11.87 16.76 -20.95
C LEU A 231 -12.67 16.72 -22.27
N ASN A 232 -12.73 17.84 -23.00
CA ASN A 232 -13.38 17.89 -24.31
C ASN A 232 -12.62 17.06 -25.36
N ARG A 233 -11.28 17.14 -25.38
CA ARG A 233 -10.46 16.27 -26.25
C ARG A 233 -10.65 14.80 -25.94
N LEU A 234 -10.71 14.43 -24.65
CA LEU A 234 -11.06 13.07 -24.24
C LEU A 234 -12.45 12.67 -24.73
N ALA A 235 -13.43 13.57 -24.67
CA ALA A 235 -14.77 13.31 -25.20
C ALA A 235 -14.79 13.09 -26.71
N GLU A 236 -13.96 13.81 -27.46
CA GLU A 236 -13.79 13.63 -28.90
C GLU A 236 -13.14 12.28 -29.22
N SER A 237 -12.14 11.85 -28.43
CA SER A 237 -11.49 10.55 -28.63
C SER A 237 -12.39 9.33 -28.39
N VAL A 238 -13.51 9.52 -27.67
CA VAL A 238 -14.44 8.45 -27.26
C VAL A 238 -15.74 8.47 -28.08
N LYS A 239 -15.97 9.51 -28.89
CA LYS A 239 -17.07 9.55 -29.89
C LYS A 239 -16.86 8.48 -30.96
#